data_AF-A0A1V5GFI8-F1
#
_entry.id   AF-A0A1V5GFI8-F1
#
_cell.length_a   1.000
_cell.length_b   1.000
_cell.length_c   1.000
_cell.angle_alpha   90.00
_cell.angle_beta   90.00
_cell.angle_gamma   90.00
#
_symmetry.space_group_name_H-M   'P 1'
#
loop_
_entity.id
_entity.type
_entity.pdbx_description
1 polymer ?
#
loop_
_entity_poly.entity_id
_entity_poly.type
_entity_poly.pdbx_seq_one_letter_code
_entity_poly.pdbx_strand_id
1 'polypeptide(L)'
;MGLRLRRDCIDAAQALFEEDLRGEMQRRSWAALPLLNELRRTLGIENPAAFYREHWGGELVCPGEGEYVWNEAWRTYESSAFGHPDSPKPGPRGIAALDRIQRLETGATFEYGGLRAKAALIRSDGR
;
A
#
# COMPACT_ATOMS: atom_id res chain seq x y z
N MET A 1 28.31 -5.17 7.06
CA MET A 1 28.71 -4.82 5.68
C MET A 1 27.65 -3.88 5.12
N GLY A 2 28.02 -2.75 4.50
CA GLY A 2 27.06 -1.76 3.99
C GLY A 2 26.89 -1.85 2.47
N LEU A 3 25.65 -1.93 1.99
CA LEU A 3 25.29 -1.91 0.57
C LEU A 3 24.70 -0.54 0.23
N ARG A 4 25.26 0.09 -0.81
CA ARG A 4 24.77 1.35 -1.38
C ARG A 4 24.12 1.06 -2.71
N LEU A 5 22.80 1.19 -2.78
CA LEU A 5 22.04 0.97 -4.01
C LEU A 5 21.86 2.30 -4.75
N ARG A 6 22.15 2.31 -6.05
CA ARG A 6 21.85 3.42 -6.97
C ARG A 6 20.45 3.26 -7.57
N ARG A 7 19.90 4.33 -8.15
CA ARG A 7 18.56 4.38 -8.76
C ARG A 7 18.28 3.19 -9.67
N ASP A 8 19.20 2.88 -10.60
CA ASP A 8 19.05 1.77 -11.54
C ASP A 8 18.87 0.40 -10.85
N CYS A 9 19.51 0.19 -9.69
CA CYS A 9 19.34 -1.03 -8.90
C CYS A 9 18.00 -1.07 -8.17
N ILE A 10 17.47 0.09 -7.77
CA ILE A 10 16.14 0.23 -7.16
C ILE A 10 15.07 -0.03 -8.23
N ASP A 11 15.24 0.51 -9.43
CA ASP A 11 14.32 0.30 -10.55
C ASP A 11 14.30 -1.17 -10.99
N ALA A 12 15.49 -1.82 -11.04
CA ALA A 12 15.58 -3.26 -11.33
C ALA A 12 14.93 -4.11 -10.23
N ALA A 13 15.13 -3.78 -8.95
CA ALA A 13 14.44 -4.47 -7.86
C ALA A 13 12.92 -4.26 -7.92
N GLN A 14 12.47 -3.04 -8.21
CA GLN A 14 11.05 -2.76 -8.40
C GLN A 14 10.46 -3.62 -9.52
N ALA A 15 11.13 -3.71 -10.68
CA ALA A 15 10.68 -4.53 -11.79
C ALA A 15 10.60 -6.03 -11.43
N LEU A 16 11.53 -6.53 -10.60
CA LEU A 16 11.53 -7.93 -10.17
C LEU A 16 10.42 -8.26 -9.16
N PHE A 17 10.02 -7.31 -8.32
CA PHE A 17 9.05 -7.52 -7.25
C PHE A 17 7.69 -6.83 -7.51
N GLU A 18 7.49 -6.22 -8.68
CA GLU A 18 6.32 -5.40 -8.97
C GLU A 18 5.02 -6.20 -8.86
N GLU A 19 4.99 -7.40 -9.44
CA GLU A 19 3.81 -8.26 -9.44
C GLU A 19 3.46 -8.73 -8.03
N ASP A 20 4.45 -9.17 -7.25
CA ASP A 20 4.26 -9.61 -5.87
C ASP A 20 3.75 -8.47 -4.98
N LEU A 21 4.36 -7.28 -5.11
CA LEU A 21 3.98 -6.10 -4.35
C LEU A 21 2.59 -5.60 -4.73
N ARG A 22 2.25 -5.59 -6.02
CA ARG A 22 0.91 -5.28 -6.52
C ARG A 22 -0.12 -6.27 -6.00
N GLY A 23 0.18 -7.57 -6.02
CA GLY A 23 -0.68 -8.61 -5.48
C GLY A 23 -0.93 -8.44 -3.99
N GLU A 24 0.09 -8.08 -3.22
CA GLU A 24 -0.05 -7.79 -1.78
C GLU A 24 -0.88 -6.52 -1.53
N MET A 25 -0.65 -5.45 -2.30
CA MET A 25 -1.46 -4.23 -2.22
C MET A 25 -2.94 -4.51 -2.54
N GLN A 26 -3.22 -5.30 -3.57
CA GLN A 26 -4.58 -5.72 -3.92
C GLN A 26 -5.22 -6.50 -2.76
N ARG A 27 -4.52 -7.53 -2.23
CA ARG A 27 -5.03 -8.33 -1.09
C ARG A 27 -5.37 -7.46 0.11
N ARG A 28 -4.49 -6.51 0.47
CA ARG A 28 -4.73 -5.57 1.57
C ARG A 28 -5.90 -4.63 1.30
N SER A 29 -6.02 -4.15 0.07
CA SER A 29 -7.13 -3.30 -0.35
C SER A 29 -8.46 -4.04 -0.21
N TRP A 30 -8.53 -5.30 -0.65
CA TRP A 30 -9.74 -6.10 -0.56
C TRP A 30 -10.08 -6.55 0.86
N ALA A 31 -9.08 -6.74 1.72
CA ALA A 31 -9.31 -7.10 3.12
C ALA A 31 -10.08 -6.02 3.90
N ALA A 32 -10.06 -4.76 3.45
CA ALA A 32 -10.81 -3.68 4.09
C ALA A 32 -12.30 -3.66 3.68
N LEU A 33 -12.65 -4.17 2.49
CA LEU A 33 -14.00 -4.03 1.93
C LEU A 33 -15.11 -4.65 2.79
N PRO A 34 -14.94 -5.84 3.41
CA PRO A 34 -15.97 -6.41 4.28
C PRO A 34 -16.34 -5.51 5.46
N LEU A 35 -15.37 -4.83 6.07
CA LEU A 35 -15.63 -3.89 7.17
C LEU A 35 -16.45 -2.69 6.68
N LEU A 36 -16.08 -2.10 5.54
CA LEU A 36 -16.79 -0.94 4.98
C LEU A 36 -18.25 -1.31 4.62
N ASN A 37 -18.43 -2.48 4.02
CA ASN A 37 -19.75 -3.00 3.67
C ASN A 37 -20.62 -3.23 4.91
N GLU A 38 -20.04 -3.80 5.97
CA GLU A 38 -20.77 -4.07 7.20
C GLU A 38 -21.15 -2.77 7.94
N LEU A 39 -20.25 -1.79 7.99
CA LEU A 39 -20.54 -0.48 8.56
C LEU A 39 -21.69 0.22 7.82
N ARG A 40 -21.71 0.16 6.49
CA ARG A 40 -22.83 0.71 5.70
C ARG A 40 -24.12 -0.07 5.93
N ARG A 41 -24.06 -1.40 5.94
CA ARG A 41 -25.24 -2.27 6.05
C ARG A 41 -25.90 -2.21 7.43
N THR A 42 -25.09 -2.24 8.49
CA THR A 42 -25.58 -2.42 9.87
C THR A 42 -25.82 -1.08 10.56
N LEU A 43 -24.98 -0.07 10.27
CA LEU A 43 -25.07 1.25 10.90
C LEU A 43 -25.58 2.34 9.94
N GLY A 44 -25.84 2.01 8.67
CA GLY A 44 -26.33 2.99 7.69
C GLY A 44 -25.30 4.06 7.31
N ILE A 45 -24.00 3.80 7.55
CA ILE A 45 -22.96 4.81 7.40
C ILE A 45 -22.61 4.98 5.92
N GLU A 46 -22.89 6.18 5.39
CA GLU A 46 -22.61 6.52 3.99
C GLU A 46 -21.10 6.68 3.71
N ASN A 47 -20.34 7.15 4.70
CA ASN A 47 -18.88 7.30 4.62
C ASN A 47 -18.15 6.53 5.75
N PRO A 48 -17.97 5.21 5.59
CA PRO A 48 -17.31 4.37 6.59
C PRO A 48 -15.85 4.74 6.84
N ALA A 49 -15.14 5.27 5.83
CA ALA A 49 -13.75 5.69 5.98
C ALA A 49 -13.61 6.89 6.92
N ALA A 50 -14.49 7.89 6.80
CA ALA A 50 -14.53 9.03 7.70
C ALA A 50 -14.94 8.59 9.12
N PHE A 51 -15.98 7.76 9.23
CA PHE A 51 -16.43 7.22 10.52
C PHE A 51 -15.32 6.48 11.25
N TYR A 52 -14.57 5.64 10.52
CA TYR A 52 -13.50 4.85 11.11
C TYR A 52 -12.38 5.76 11.66
N ARG A 53 -12.03 6.81 10.92
CA ARG A 53 -11.05 7.82 11.35
C ARG A 53 -11.47 8.52 12.64
N GLU A 54 -12.74 8.90 12.73
CA GLU A 54 -13.29 9.60 13.90
C GLU A 54 -13.36 8.70 15.15
N HIS A 55 -13.72 7.43 15.00
CA HIS A 55 -14.02 6.54 16.13
C HIS A 55 -12.83 5.67 16.59
N TRP A 56 -11.90 5.33 15.68
CA TRP A 56 -10.75 4.48 16.00
C TRP A 56 -9.41 5.19 15.83
N GLY A 57 -9.38 6.47 15.42
CA GLY A 57 -8.16 7.27 15.33
C GLY A 57 -7.16 6.81 14.26
N GLY A 58 -7.55 5.88 13.39
CA GLY A 58 -6.72 5.36 12.30
C GLY A 58 -7.25 5.77 10.94
N GLU A 59 -6.36 5.99 9.96
CA GLU A 59 -6.77 6.25 8.59
C GLU A 59 -6.90 4.95 7.79
N LEU A 60 -8.07 4.74 7.18
CA LEU A 60 -8.29 3.68 6.20
C LEU A 60 -7.63 4.08 4.88
N VAL A 61 -6.34 3.82 4.77
CA VAL A 61 -5.58 4.07 3.55
C VAL A 61 -5.84 2.94 2.56
N CYS A 62 -6.35 3.28 1.38
CA CYS A 62 -6.42 2.32 0.27
C CYS A 62 -5.02 2.19 -0.34
N PRO A 63 -4.45 0.98 -0.43
CA PRO A 63 -3.20 0.75 -1.14
C PRO A 63 -3.28 1.23 -2.59
N GLY A 64 -2.16 1.73 -3.12
CA GLY A 64 -2.04 2.13 -4.52
C GLY A 64 -2.61 3.51 -4.88
N GLU A 65 -2.55 4.47 -3.96
CA GLU A 65 -3.03 5.86 -4.15
C GLU A 65 -4.52 5.96 -4.50
N GLY A 66 -5.31 4.96 -4.12
CA GLY A 66 -6.74 4.92 -4.34
C GLY A 66 -7.57 5.44 -3.17
N GLU A 67 -8.88 5.37 -3.34
CA GLU A 67 -9.90 5.61 -2.32
C GLU A 67 -10.89 4.44 -2.29
N TYR A 68 -11.61 4.28 -1.19
CA TYR A 68 -12.71 3.34 -1.11
C TYR A 68 -14.01 4.02 -1.50
N VAL A 69 -14.65 3.54 -2.57
CA VAL A 69 -15.86 4.13 -3.14
C VAL A 69 -16.99 3.11 -3.17
N TRP A 70 -18.23 3.57 -2.95
CA TRP A 70 -19.39 2.71 -3.07
C TRP A 70 -19.72 2.46 -4.55
N ASN A 71 -19.77 1.20 -4.96
CA ASN A 71 -20.21 0.80 -6.29
C ASN A 71 -21.69 0.43 -6.24
N GLU A 72 -22.55 1.26 -6.83
CA GLU A 72 -24.00 1.02 -6.85
C GLU A 72 -24.42 -0.21 -7.66
N ALA A 73 -23.73 -0.50 -8.77
CA ALA A 73 -24.07 -1.64 -9.64
C ALA A 73 -23.84 -2.98 -8.93
N TRP A 74 -22.80 -3.05 -8.10
CA TRP A 74 -22.44 -4.26 -7.36
C TRP A 74 -22.91 -4.23 -5.90
N ARG A 75 -23.38 -3.07 -5.43
CA ARG A 75 -23.76 -2.80 -4.03
C ARG A 75 -22.68 -3.24 -3.04
N THR A 76 -21.44 -2.86 -3.32
CA THR A 76 -20.28 -3.09 -2.45
C THR A 76 -19.33 -1.91 -2.53
N TYR A 77 -18.55 -1.66 -1.49
CA TYR A 77 -17.36 -0.84 -1.62
C TYR A 77 -16.35 -1.51 -2.55
N GLU A 78 -15.61 -0.69 -3.28
CA GLU A 78 -14.47 -1.07 -4.10
C GLU A 78 -13.31 -0.10 -3.90
N SER A 79 -12.11 -0.56 -4.23
CA SER A 79 -10.97 0.32 -4.41
C SER A 79 -11.03 1.02 -5.75
N SER A 80 -10.82 2.33 -5.79
CA SER A 80 -10.68 3.05 -7.06
C SER A 80 -9.48 2.53 -7.88
N ALA A 81 -8.43 2.06 -7.20
CA ALA A 81 -7.21 1.51 -7.80
C ALA A 81 -7.35 0.02 -8.18
N PHE A 82 -7.85 -0.82 -7.27
CA PHE A 82 -7.84 -2.29 -7.40
C PHE A 82 -9.21 -2.93 -7.65
N GLY A 83 -10.29 -2.15 -7.66
CA GLY A 83 -11.66 -2.65 -7.80
C GLY A 83 -12.09 -3.48 -6.59
N HIS A 84 -12.90 -4.51 -6.83
CA HIS A 84 -13.33 -5.49 -5.84
C HIS A 84 -13.14 -6.92 -6.38
N PRO A 85 -13.23 -7.98 -5.55
CA PRO A 85 -12.91 -9.34 -5.97
C PRO A 85 -13.64 -9.83 -7.24
N ASP A 86 -14.93 -9.48 -7.41
CA ASP A 86 -15.73 -9.88 -8.57
C ASP A 86 -15.52 -8.97 -9.81
N SER A 87 -14.83 -7.84 -9.67
CA SER A 87 -14.46 -6.93 -10.76
C SER A 87 -13.09 -6.31 -10.49
N PRO A 88 -12.01 -7.10 -10.62
CA PRO A 88 -10.66 -6.68 -10.27
C PRO A 88 -10.13 -5.65 -11.28
N LYS A 89 -9.51 -4.59 -10.76
CA LYS A 89 -8.72 -3.63 -11.55
C LYS A 89 -7.23 -3.94 -11.41
N PRO A 90 -6.41 -3.63 -12.42
CA PRO A 90 -4.99 -3.96 -12.40
C PRO A 90 -4.18 -3.21 -11.33
N GLY A 91 -4.71 -2.13 -10.75
CA GLY A 91 -3.95 -1.29 -9.81
C GLY A 91 -2.92 -0.39 -10.50
N PRO A 92 -2.27 0.49 -9.73
CA PRO A 92 -1.22 1.36 -10.25
C PRO A 92 -0.04 0.55 -10.78
N ARG A 93 0.69 1.14 -11.74
CA ARG A 93 1.97 0.62 -12.22
C ARG A 93 3.11 1.26 -11.45
N GLY A 94 4.13 0.47 -11.11
CA GLY A 94 5.19 0.89 -10.21
C GLY A 94 4.70 1.16 -8.78
N ILE A 95 5.65 1.36 -7.88
CA ILE A 95 5.34 1.72 -6.49
C ILE A 95 5.76 3.18 -6.35
N ALA A 96 4.80 4.10 -6.47
CA ALA A 96 5.06 5.54 -6.40
C ALA A 96 5.85 5.96 -5.13
N ALA A 97 5.72 5.21 -4.04
CA ALA A 97 6.51 5.40 -2.82
C ALA A 97 8.02 5.18 -3.02
N LEU A 98 8.42 4.28 -3.93
CA LEU A 98 9.82 4.03 -4.29
C LEU A 98 10.35 5.07 -5.28
N ASP A 99 9.52 5.69 -6.11
CA ASP A 99 9.94 6.72 -7.08
C ASP A 99 10.58 7.95 -6.42
N ARG A 100 10.22 8.20 -5.16
CA ARG A 100 10.75 9.30 -4.33
C ARG A 100 12.07 8.95 -3.64
N ILE A 101 12.50 7.69 -3.68
CA ILE A 101 13.73 7.22 -3.05
C ILE A 101 14.87 7.40 -4.06
N GLN A 102 15.77 8.35 -3.79
CA GLN A 102 16.96 8.53 -4.63
C GLN A 102 18.08 7.55 -4.28
N ARG A 103 18.20 7.23 -2.98
CA ARG A 103 19.25 6.35 -2.47
C ARG A 103 18.77 5.62 -1.22
N LEU A 104 19.02 4.31 -1.22
CA LEU A 104 18.83 3.44 -0.07
C LEU A 104 20.19 2.90 0.35
N GLU A 105 20.53 3.12 1.62
CA GLU A 105 21.70 2.53 2.26
C GLU A 105 21.21 1.47 3.23
N THR A 106 21.64 0.22 3.03
CA THR A 106 21.31 -0.85 3.95
C THR A 106 22.58 -1.47 4.50
N GLY A 107 22.54 -1.95 5.72
CA GLY A 107 23.64 -2.69 6.32
C GLY A 107 23.10 -3.81 7.18
N ALA A 108 23.60 -5.02 6.94
CA ALA A 108 23.38 -6.16 7.83
C ALA A 108 24.70 -6.47 8.54
N THR A 109 24.64 -6.65 9.86
CA THR A 109 25.74 -7.17 10.67
C THR A 109 25.22 -8.32 11.52
N PHE A 110 26.00 -9.39 11.54
CA PHE A 110 25.76 -10.54 12.42
C PHE A 110 26.65 -10.35 13.65
N GLU A 111 26.03 -10.17 14.82
CA GLU A 111 26.74 -10.05 16.11
C GLU A 111 26.10 -11.01 17.11
N TYR A 112 26.93 -11.84 17.76
CA TYR A 112 26.51 -12.78 18.83
C TYR A 112 25.27 -13.63 18.51
N GLY A 113 25.19 -14.19 17.29
CA GLY A 113 24.05 -15.02 16.87
C GLY A 113 22.77 -14.25 16.52
N GLY A 114 22.79 -12.91 16.56
CA GLY A 114 21.70 -12.04 16.13
C GLY A 114 21.97 -11.36 14.79
N LEU A 115 20.92 -11.20 13.98
CA LEU A 115 20.94 -10.37 12.77
C LEU A 115 20.53 -8.94 13.14
N ARG A 116 21.42 -7.97 12.92
CA ARG A 116 21.11 -6.56 13.01
C ARG A 116 21.07 -5.96 11.61
N ALA A 117 19.91 -5.43 11.23
CA ALA A 117 19.73 -4.66 10.00
C ALA A 117 19.62 -3.15 10.32
N LYS A 118 20.24 -2.31 9.49
CA LYS A 118 20.08 -0.86 9.49
C LYS A 118 19.75 -0.41 8.08
N ALA A 119 18.81 0.52 7.93
CA ALA A 119 18.49 1.14 6.66
C ALA A 119 18.39 2.66 6.81
N ALA A 120 18.93 3.40 5.85
CA ALA A 120 18.79 4.84 5.73
C ALA A 120 18.25 5.19 4.33
N LEU A 121 17.24 6.05 4.31
CA LEU A 121 16.53 6.48 3.11
C LEU A 121 16.85 7.95 2.84
N ILE A 122 17.30 8.26 1.63
CA ILE A 122 17.47 9.63 1.16
C ILE A 122 16.43 9.88 0.07
N ARG A 123 15.54 10.85 0.33
CA ARG A 123 14.48 11.27 -0.59
C ARG A 123 14.86 12.59 -1.27
N SER A 124 14.36 12.83 -2.48
CA SER A 124 14.31 14.18 -3.05
C SER A 124 13.29 15.00 -2.27
N ASP A 125 13.64 16.21 -1.86
CA ASP A 125 12.61 17.23 -1.63
C ASP A 125 12.01 17.60 -2.98
N GLY A 126 10.73 17.27 -3.17
CA GLY A 126 9.99 17.74 -4.33
C GLY A 126 9.76 19.24 -4.19
N ARG A 127 10.24 20.01 -5.17
CA ARG A 127 9.66 21.30 -5.55
C ARG A 127 8.74 21.07 -6.73
#